data_AF-V4MIV0-F1
#
_entry.id   AF-V4MIV0-F1
#
_cell.length_a   1.000
_cell.length_b   1.000
_cell.length_c   1.000
_cell.angle_alpha   90.00
_cell.angle_beta   90.00
_cell.angle_gamma   90.00
#
_symmetry.space_group_name_H-M   'P 1'
#
loop_
_entity.id
_entity.type
_entity.pdbx_description
1 polymer ?
#
loop_
_entity_poly.entity_id
_entity_poly.type
_entity_poly.pdbx_seq_one_letter_code
_entity_poly.pdbx_strand_id
1 'polypeptide(L)'
;MDTEIIIQGAILALTFVTFWAIKYLSQQGITKFRTKHRATLQTQRQLIQASRLLARARTTNKKSQSQSLAKTALTEADDVISLSPYDAAGYIVRALALDLLGHHAAALKSFDTALTYPQLKSLSVGERADALVKRAEMKLAVNRRRRNDSAIEDLEEAIRLAAGTDTARIFRLLGECYEYKGFKEKAQWAFNEALKAQQ
;
A
#
# COMPACT_ATOMS: atom_id res chain seq x y z
N MET A 1 -29.01 -59.37 19.12
CA MET A 1 -29.74 -58.22 19.68
C MET A 1 -28.79 -57.28 20.42
N ASP A 2 -27.89 -57.80 21.27
CA ASP A 2 -26.97 -56.95 22.04
C ASP A 2 -25.96 -56.14 21.19
N THR A 3 -25.43 -56.73 20.11
CA THR A 3 -24.47 -56.05 19.22
C THR A 3 -25.08 -54.91 18.40
N GLU A 4 -26.34 -55.04 17.96
CA GLU A 4 -27.05 -53.99 17.23
C GLU A 4 -27.34 -52.77 18.11
N ILE A 5 -27.73 -53.00 19.37
CA ILE A 5 -27.99 -51.94 20.35
C ILE A 5 -26.69 -51.16 20.66
N ILE A 6 -25.55 -51.87 20.78
CA ILE A 6 -24.24 -51.26 20.98
C ILE A 6 -23.83 -50.40 19.78
N ILE A 7 -24.04 -50.89 18.55
CA ILE A 7 -23.71 -50.15 17.32
C ILE A 7 -24.59 -48.89 17.20
N GLN A 8 -25.90 -49.00 17.46
CA GLN A 8 -26.81 -47.86 17.44
C GLN A 8 -26.44 -46.81 18.49
N GLY A 9 -26.08 -47.23 19.71
CA GLY A 9 -25.60 -46.35 20.76
C GLY A 9 -24.31 -45.60 20.37
N ALA A 10 -23.36 -46.30 19.73
CA ALA A 10 -22.12 -45.70 19.26
C ALA A 10 -22.34 -44.65 18.17
N ILE A 11 -23.27 -44.89 17.24
CA ILE A 11 -23.63 -43.93 16.19
C ILE A 11 -24.28 -42.69 16.78
N LEU A 12 -25.19 -42.84 17.76
CA LEU A 12 -25.82 -41.71 18.45
C LEU A 12 -24.82 -40.87 19.23
N ALA A 13 -23.87 -41.50 19.92
CA ALA A 13 -22.80 -40.78 20.60
C ALA A 13 -21.91 -40.00 19.61
N LEU A 14 -21.57 -40.61 18.47
CA LEU A 14 -20.75 -39.99 17.43
C LEU A 14 -21.47 -38.79 16.77
N THR A 15 -22.76 -38.91 16.47
CA THR A 15 -23.56 -37.78 15.94
C THR A 15 -23.71 -36.65 16.96
N PHE A 16 -23.85 -36.98 18.25
CA PHE A 16 -23.90 -35.98 19.31
C PHE A 16 -22.57 -35.23 19.47
N VAL A 17 -21.44 -35.94 19.47
CA VAL A 17 -20.10 -35.34 19.57
C VAL A 17 -19.81 -34.46 18.35
N THR A 18 -20.13 -34.92 17.15
CA THR A 18 -19.95 -34.14 15.91
C THR A 18 -20.84 -32.89 15.90
N PHE A 19 -22.11 -33.00 16.31
CA PHE A 19 -23.00 -31.85 16.43
C PHE A 19 -22.51 -30.83 17.45
N TRP A 20 -22.04 -31.30 18.62
CA TRP A 20 -21.47 -30.45 19.66
C TRP A 20 -20.19 -29.75 19.19
N ALA A 21 -19.30 -30.48 18.50
CA ALA A 21 -18.09 -29.93 17.90
C ALA A 21 -18.41 -28.85 16.85
N ILE A 22 -19.37 -29.10 15.94
CA ILE A 22 -19.80 -28.11 14.94
C ILE A 22 -20.32 -26.84 15.62
N LYS A 23 -21.15 -26.95 16.65
CA LYS A 23 -21.71 -25.79 17.36
C LYS A 23 -20.63 -25.01 18.11
N TYR A 24 -19.71 -25.71 18.79
CA TYR A 24 -18.60 -25.09 19.51
C TYR A 24 -17.62 -24.37 18.57
N LEU A 25 -17.22 -25.02 17.48
CA LEU A 25 -16.30 -24.45 16.48
C LEU A 25 -16.95 -23.30 15.69
N SER A 26 -18.25 -23.41 15.40
CA SER A 26 -19.04 -22.39 14.71
C SER A 26 -19.10 -21.07 15.47
N GLN A 27 -19.34 -21.10 16.79
CA GLN A 27 -19.53 -19.87 17.54
C GLN A 27 -18.24 -19.07 17.75
N GLN A 28 -17.10 -19.72 17.92
CA GLN A 28 -15.85 -19.02 18.27
C GLN A 28 -14.92 -18.72 17.09
N GLY A 29 -14.82 -19.62 16.10
CA GLY A 29 -13.84 -19.50 15.01
C GLY A 29 -14.43 -19.01 13.68
N ILE A 30 -15.56 -19.58 13.28
CA ILE A 30 -16.17 -19.31 11.96
C ILE A 30 -16.74 -17.90 11.88
N THR A 31 -17.36 -17.41 12.96
CA THR A 31 -17.91 -16.05 13.02
C THR A 31 -16.83 -14.98 12.89
N LYS A 32 -15.71 -15.11 13.64
CA LYS A 32 -14.57 -14.19 13.59
C LYS A 32 -13.85 -14.22 12.23
N PHE A 33 -13.70 -15.40 11.64
CA PHE A 33 -13.12 -15.53 10.31
C PHE A 33 -14.02 -14.87 9.25
N ARG A 34 -15.34 -15.10 9.33
CA ARG A 34 -16.32 -14.51 8.42
C ARG A 34 -16.39 -12.98 8.52
N THR A 35 -16.34 -12.41 9.73
CA THR A 35 -16.34 -10.95 9.92
C THR A 35 -15.04 -10.32 9.45
N LYS A 36 -13.89 -10.93 9.76
CA LYS A 36 -12.58 -10.47 9.26
C LYS A 36 -12.51 -10.50 7.74
N HIS A 37 -12.93 -11.60 7.12
CA HIS A 37 -12.90 -11.74 5.66
C HIS A 37 -13.83 -10.71 4.98
N ARG A 38 -15.02 -10.47 5.56
CA ARG A 38 -15.93 -9.42 5.07
C ARG A 38 -15.32 -8.02 5.17
N ALA A 39 -14.63 -7.71 6.27
CA ALA A 39 -13.94 -6.44 6.44
C ALA A 39 -12.80 -6.28 5.41
N THR A 40 -12.00 -7.32 5.17
CA THR A 40 -10.94 -7.30 4.16
C THR A 40 -11.47 -7.09 2.74
N LEU A 41 -12.58 -7.74 2.39
CA LEU A 41 -13.24 -7.54 1.09
C LEU A 41 -13.80 -6.11 0.95
N GLN A 42 -14.35 -5.56 2.03
CA GLN A 42 -14.84 -4.19 2.07
C GLN A 42 -13.68 -3.19 1.86
N THR A 43 -12.57 -3.34 2.58
CA THR A 43 -11.41 -2.45 2.41
C THR A 43 -10.79 -2.54 1.03
N GLN A 44 -10.70 -3.73 0.44
CA GLN A 44 -10.20 -3.90 -0.92
C GLN A 44 -11.08 -3.17 -1.94
N ARG A 45 -12.40 -3.29 -1.83
CA ARG A 45 -13.34 -2.55 -2.70
C ARG A 45 -13.15 -1.04 -2.56
N GLN A 46 -13.04 -0.54 -1.34
CA GLN A 46 -12.84 0.90 -1.08
C GLN A 46 -11.49 1.39 -1.60
N LEU A 47 -10.42 0.61 -1.45
CA LEU A 47 -9.11 0.92 -2.01
C LEU A 47 -9.15 1.04 -3.55
N ILE A 48 -9.84 0.11 -4.22
CA ILE A 48 -10.02 0.17 -5.67
C ILE A 48 -10.79 1.44 -6.07
N GLN A 49 -11.86 1.76 -5.33
CA GLN A 49 -12.64 2.98 -5.56
C GLN A 49 -11.80 4.25 -5.36
N ALA A 50 -11.05 4.34 -4.26
CA ALA A 50 -10.17 5.46 -3.95
C ALA A 50 -9.07 5.61 -5.02
N SER A 51 -8.49 4.50 -5.47
CA SER A 51 -7.49 4.50 -6.54
C SER A 51 -8.05 5.00 -7.87
N ARG A 52 -9.28 4.61 -8.21
CA ARG A 52 -10.00 5.14 -9.39
C ARG A 52 -10.28 6.64 -9.26
N LEU A 53 -10.69 7.10 -8.07
CA LEU A 53 -10.90 8.52 -7.80
C LEU A 53 -9.61 9.31 -7.97
N LEU A 54 -8.47 8.81 -7.47
CA LEU A 54 -7.15 9.42 -7.66
C LEU A 54 -6.75 9.49 -9.14
N ALA A 55 -6.93 8.39 -9.88
CA ALA A 55 -6.64 8.37 -11.32
C ALA A 55 -7.47 9.41 -12.06
N ARG A 56 -8.77 9.52 -11.76
CA ARG A 56 -9.66 10.52 -12.34
C ARG A 56 -9.30 11.95 -11.91
N ALA A 57 -8.90 12.14 -10.66
CA ALA A 57 -8.47 13.45 -10.16
C ALA A 57 -7.24 13.96 -10.93
N ARG A 58 -6.30 13.07 -11.26
CA ARG A 58 -5.07 13.40 -12.01
C ARG A 58 -5.33 13.77 -13.47
N THR A 59 -6.33 13.18 -14.10
CA THR A 59 -6.66 13.45 -15.52
C THR A 59 -7.64 14.62 -15.70
N THR A 60 -8.28 15.08 -14.62
CA THR A 60 -9.27 16.16 -14.69
C THR A 60 -8.59 17.53 -14.75
N ASN A 61 -8.82 18.27 -15.84
CA ASN A 61 -8.24 19.61 -16.04
C ASN A 61 -8.83 20.68 -15.10
N LYS A 62 -10.07 20.50 -14.62
CA LYS A 62 -10.73 21.45 -13.72
C LYS A 62 -10.22 21.25 -12.29
N LYS A 63 -9.44 22.22 -11.78
CA LYS A 63 -8.84 22.18 -10.43
C LYS A 63 -9.85 21.88 -9.32
N SER A 64 -11.02 22.52 -9.32
CA SER A 64 -12.05 22.29 -8.30
C SER A 64 -12.58 20.86 -8.30
N GLN A 65 -12.81 20.28 -9.48
CA GLN A 65 -13.26 18.90 -9.63
C GLN A 65 -12.16 17.91 -9.24
N SER A 66 -10.92 18.16 -9.66
CA SER A 66 -9.75 17.37 -9.25
C SER A 66 -9.60 17.34 -7.72
N GLN A 67 -9.68 18.51 -7.07
CA GLN A 67 -9.63 18.62 -5.61
C GLN A 67 -10.81 17.94 -4.92
N SER A 68 -12.02 18.04 -5.48
CA SER A 68 -13.19 17.33 -4.94
C SER A 68 -12.99 15.82 -4.96
N LEU A 69 -12.51 15.27 -6.08
CA LEU A 69 -12.23 13.84 -6.23
C LEU A 69 -11.10 13.40 -5.29
N ALA A 70 -10.05 14.21 -5.14
CA ALA A 70 -8.97 13.94 -4.20
C ALA A 70 -9.44 13.95 -2.74
N LYS A 71 -10.35 14.86 -2.36
CA LYS A 71 -10.98 14.85 -1.03
C LYS A 71 -11.80 13.58 -0.79
N THR A 72 -12.57 13.13 -1.77
CA THR A 72 -13.32 11.86 -1.64
C THR A 72 -12.38 10.66 -1.56
N ALA A 73 -11.28 10.65 -2.33
CA ALA A 73 -10.27 9.60 -2.21
C ALA A 73 -9.60 9.59 -0.83
N LEU A 74 -9.37 10.77 -0.24
CA LEU A 74 -8.83 10.92 1.10
C LEU A 74 -9.77 10.33 2.16
N THR A 75 -11.07 10.61 2.09
CA THR A 75 -12.04 10.04 3.04
C THR A 75 -12.11 8.52 2.95
N GLU A 76 -12.13 7.97 1.73
CA GLU A 76 -12.13 6.51 1.53
C GLU A 76 -10.82 5.88 2.05
N ALA A 77 -9.68 6.56 1.91
CA ALA A 77 -8.41 6.09 2.46
C ALA A 77 -8.42 6.06 3.99
N ASP A 78 -9.00 7.08 4.62
CA ASP A 78 -9.12 7.17 6.08
C ASP A 78 -10.03 6.06 6.64
N ASP A 79 -11.13 5.77 5.95
CA ASP A 79 -12.01 4.64 6.27
C ASP A 79 -11.27 3.30 6.16
N VAL A 80 -10.50 3.10 5.09
CA VAL A 80 -9.67 1.90 4.93
C VAL A 80 -8.66 1.76 6.07
N ILE A 81 -7.98 2.84 6.44
CA ILE A 81 -6.99 2.84 7.54
C ILE A 81 -7.69 2.50 8.87
N SER A 82 -8.91 2.98 9.09
CA SER A 82 -9.67 2.68 10.32
C SER A 82 -10.03 1.19 10.44
N LEU A 83 -10.32 0.53 9.31
CA LEU A 83 -10.70 -0.88 9.24
C LEU A 83 -9.48 -1.82 9.21
N SER A 84 -8.42 -1.41 8.52
CA SER A 84 -7.19 -2.17 8.28
C SER A 84 -5.94 -1.31 8.53
N PRO A 85 -5.62 -0.98 9.79
CA PRO A 85 -4.54 -0.03 10.14
C PRO A 85 -3.13 -0.55 9.85
N TYR A 86 -3.00 -1.84 9.53
CA TYR A 86 -1.74 -2.50 9.17
C TYR A 86 -1.58 -2.67 7.66
N ASP A 87 -2.53 -2.21 6.85
CA ASP A 87 -2.41 -2.23 5.40
C ASP A 87 -1.78 -0.92 4.90
N ALA A 88 -0.57 -1.00 4.36
CA ALA A 88 0.14 0.13 3.78
C ALA A 88 -0.62 0.79 2.63
N ALA A 89 -1.46 0.05 1.89
CA ALA A 89 -2.19 0.59 0.75
C ALA A 89 -3.08 1.78 1.13
N GLY A 90 -3.74 1.72 2.30
CA GLY A 90 -4.55 2.84 2.81
C GLY A 90 -3.73 4.11 3.02
N TYR A 91 -2.55 3.98 3.63
CA TYR A 91 -1.63 5.10 3.84
C TYR A 91 -1.04 5.65 2.55
N ILE A 92 -0.77 4.80 1.55
CA ILE A 92 -0.30 5.24 0.22
C ILE A 92 -1.39 6.06 -0.48
N VAL A 93 -2.64 5.56 -0.53
CA VAL A 93 -3.76 6.28 -1.14
C VAL A 93 -3.99 7.61 -0.42
N ARG A 94 -3.96 7.62 0.91
CA ARG A 94 -4.03 8.85 1.73
C ARG A 94 -2.92 9.83 1.34
N ALA A 95 -1.68 9.37 1.23
CA ALA A 95 -0.55 10.20 0.86
C ALA A 95 -0.73 10.84 -0.52
N LEU A 96 -1.13 10.04 -1.51
CA LEU A 96 -1.36 10.50 -2.88
C LEU A 96 -2.53 11.49 -2.97
N ALA A 97 -3.59 11.30 -2.18
CA ALA A 97 -4.70 12.24 -2.09
C ALA A 97 -4.28 13.58 -1.48
N LEU A 98 -3.51 13.54 -0.38
CA LEU A 98 -2.97 14.73 0.27
C LEU A 98 -2.02 15.50 -0.65
N ASP A 99 -1.20 14.80 -1.43
CA ASP A 99 -0.31 15.41 -2.41
C ASP A 99 -1.08 16.17 -3.50
N LEU A 100 -2.14 15.57 -4.06
CA LEU A 100 -3.02 16.26 -5.03
C LEU A 100 -3.73 17.49 -4.44
N LEU A 101 -3.94 17.49 -3.12
CA LEU A 101 -4.50 18.63 -2.40
C LEU A 101 -3.44 19.70 -2.03
N GLY A 102 -2.16 19.44 -2.29
CA GLY A 102 -1.04 20.34 -1.98
C GLY A 102 -0.51 20.22 -0.55
N HIS A 103 -0.93 19.20 0.20
CA HIS A 103 -0.51 18.97 1.58
C HIS A 103 0.74 18.08 1.65
N HIS A 104 1.83 18.49 0.98
CA HIS A 104 3.02 17.66 0.78
C HIS A 104 3.68 17.13 2.08
N ALA A 105 3.68 17.92 3.16
CA ALA A 105 4.24 17.47 4.44
C ALA A 105 3.41 16.34 5.08
N ALA A 106 2.08 16.43 5.01
CA ALA A 106 1.18 15.39 5.51
C ALA A 106 1.18 14.14 4.60
N ALA A 107 1.33 14.36 3.28
CA ALA A 107 1.51 13.29 2.31
C ALA A 107 2.80 12.49 2.63
N LEU A 108 3.92 13.18 2.84
CA LEU A 108 5.17 12.52 3.21
C LEU A 108 5.03 11.71 4.50
N LYS A 109 4.43 12.27 5.55
CA LYS A 109 4.21 11.53 6.80
C LYS A 109 3.39 10.26 6.58
N SER A 110 2.42 10.28 5.67
CA SER A 110 1.62 9.10 5.34
C SER A 110 2.44 8.04 4.59
N PHE A 111 3.33 8.46 3.67
CA PHE A 111 4.30 7.55 3.05
C PHE A 111 5.31 6.97 4.04
N ASP A 112 5.78 7.77 5.00
CA ASP A 112 6.66 7.29 6.06
C ASP A 112 5.99 6.17 6.87
N THR A 113 4.71 6.35 7.24
CA THR A 113 3.93 5.29 7.91
C THR A 113 3.76 4.06 7.04
N ALA A 114 3.43 4.21 5.75
CA ALA A 114 3.26 3.09 4.82
C ALA A 114 4.53 2.23 4.68
N LEU A 115 5.70 2.89 4.70
CA LEU A 115 7.01 2.27 4.54
C LEU A 115 7.68 1.89 5.87
N THR A 116 6.94 1.92 6.97
CA THR A 116 7.41 1.51 8.30
C THR A 116 6.75 0.19 8.73
N TYR A 117 7.45 -0.57 9.57
CA TYR A 117 6.88 -1.78 10.18
C TYR A 117 5.76 -1.41 11.17
N PRO A 118 4.63 -2.16 11.22
CA PRO A 118 4.32 -3.38 10.47
C PRO A 118 3.68 -3.18 9.09
N GLN A 119 3.25 -1.97 8.72
CA GLN A 119 2.49 -1.70 7.49
C GLN A 119 3.24 -2.15 6.24
N LEU A 120 4.55 -1.92 6.22
CA LEU A 120 5.45 -2.32 5.13
C LEU A 120 5.28 -3.80 4.70
N LYS A 121 4.86 -4.69 5.61
CA LYS A 121 4.66 -6.12 5.30
C LYS A 121 3.52 -6.39 4.33
N SER A 122 2.55 -5.48 4.17
CA SER A 122 1.44 -5.70 3.24
C SER A 122 1.79 -5.35 1.79
N LEU A 123 2.91 -4.66 1.56
CA LEU A 123 3.37 -4.30 0.22
C LEU A 123 4.13 -5.45 -0.44
N SER A 124 3.83 -5.69 -1.71
CA SER A 124 4.71 -6.46 -2.59
C SER A 124 6.02 -5.71 -2.84
N VAL A 125 7.03 -6.43 -3.36
CA VAL A 125 8.34 -5.84 -3.68
C VAL A 125 8.22 -4.67 -4.66
N GLY A 126 7.37 -4.81 -5.68
CA GLY A 126 7.11 -3.74 -6.66
C GLY A 126 6.40 -2.53 -6.04
N GLU A 127 5.34 -2.75 -5.24
CA GLU A 127 4.64 -1.66 -4.58
C GLU A 127 5.55 -0.92 -3.58
N ARG A 128 6.46 -1.63 -2.91
CA ARG A 128 7.49 -1.02 -2.06
C ARG A 128 8.43 -0.14 -2.87
N ALA A 129 8.92 -0.60 -4.02
CA ALA A 129 9.78 0.19 -4.90
C ALA A 129 9.05 1.47 -5.37
N ASP A 130 7.81 1.35 -5.84
CA ASP A 130 6.99 2.49 -6.27
C ASP A 130 6.74 3.49 -5.14
N ALA A 131 6.45 3.00 -3.93
CA ALA A 131 6.24 3.83 -2.75
C ALA A 131 7.53 4.57 -2.34
N LEU A 132 8.70 3.93 -2.43
CA LEU A 132 10.00 4.57 -2.17
C LEU A 132 10.27 5.69 -3.17
N VAL A 133 10.04 5.47 -4.46
CA VAL A 133 10.20 6.50 -5.50
C VAL A 133 9.27 7.68 -5.23
N LYS A 134 8.00 7.41 -4.90
CA LYS A 134 7.04 8.46 -4.54
C LYS A 134 7.44 9.21 -3.28
N ARG A 135 7.94 8.52 -2.26
CA ARG A 135 8.45 9.16 -1.04
C ARG A 135 9.65 10.05 -1.34
N ALA A 136 10.57 9.63 -2.21
CA ALA A 136 11.69 10.44 -2.65
C ALA A 136 11.23 11.75 -3.34
N GLU A 137 10.27 11.66 -4.26
CA GLU A 137 9.67 12.84 -4.90
C GLU A 137 9.08 13.81 -3.87
N MET A 138 8.35 13.28 -2.87
CA MET A 138 7.77 14.10 -1.79
C MET A 138 8.84 14.73 -0.90
N LYS A 139 9.91 14.00 -0.57
CA LYS A 139 11.05 14.51 0.19
C LYS A 139 11.67 15.72 -0.52
N LEU A 140 11.90 15.61 -1.82
CA LEU A 140 12.44 16.68 -2.66
C LEU A 140 11.49 17.88 -2.76
N ALA A 141 10.18 17.63 -2.93
CA ALA A 141 9.16 18.67 -3.01
C ALA A 141 9.01 19.48 -1.72
N VAL A 142 9.07 18.82 -0.55
CA VAL A 142 8.90 19.51 0.74
C VAL A 142 10.14 20.30 1.14
N ASN A 143 11.33 19.71 1.03
CA ASN A 143 12.58 20.40 1.37
C ASN A 143 13.78 19.73 0.70
N ARG A 144 14.03 20.08 -0.55
CA ARG A 144 15.17 19.55 -1.32
C ARG A 144 16.50 19.70 -0.59
N ARG A 145 16.79 20.87 0.02
CA ARG A 145 18.06 21.13 0.72
C ARG A 145 18.35 20.12 1.83
N ARG A 146 17.36 19.83 2.68
CA ARG A 146 17.55 18.95 3.85
C ARG A 146 17.30 17.48 3.57
N ARG A 147 16.51 17.17 2.55
CA ARG A 147 16.02 15.80 2.31
C ARG A 147 16.59 15.13 1.07
N ASN A 148 17.50 15.79 0.34
CA ASN A 148 18.13 15.23 -0.84
C ASN A 148 18.83 13.88 -0.56
N ASP A 149 19.59 13.80 0.53
CA ASP A 149 20.31 12.57 0.89
C ASP A 149 19.35 11.42 1.20
N SER A 150 18.31 11.70 1.98
CA SER A 150 17.28 10.71 2.28
C SER A 150 16.40 10.35 1.06
N ALA A 151 16.33 11.22 0.05
CA ALA A 151 15.67 10.90 -1.21
C ALA A 151 16.56 10.00 -2.09
N ILE A 152 17.88 10.24 -2.11
CA ILE A 152 18.85 9.37 -2.78
C ILE A 152 18.78 7.95 -2.18
N GLU A 153 18.76 7.81 -0.86
CA GLU A 153 18.63 6.52 -0.17
C GLU A 153 17.39 5.74 -0.61
N ASP A 154 16.24 6.41 -0.70
CA ASP A 154 14.98 5.81 -1.16
C ASP A 154 15.08 5.34 -2.62
N LEU A 155 15.69 6.15 -3.49
CA LEU A 155 15.84 5.84 -4.92
C LEU A 155 16.82 4.68 -5.12
N GLU A 156 17.93 4.65 -4.39
CA GLU A 156 18.88 3.54 -4.42
C GLU A 156 18.27 2.24 -3.90
N GLU A 157 17.47 2.30 -2.83
CA GLU A 157 16.71 1.14 -2.35
C GLU A 157 15.70 0.67 -3.39
N ALA A 158 14.98 1.59 -4.06
CA ALA A 158 14.06 1.24 -5.13
C ALA A 158 14.77 0.54 -6.29
N ILE A 159 15.97 1.00 -6.69
CA ILE A 159 16.81 0.33 -7.69
C ILE A 159 17.21 -1.07 -7.22
N ARG A 160 17.63 -1.24 -5.96
CA ARG A 160 18.02 -2.55 -5.40
C ARG A 160 16.89 -3.57 -5.43
N LEU A 161 15.65 -3.12 -5.21
CA LEU A 161 14.48 -4.00 -5.26
C LEU A 161 14.14 -4.46 -6.69
N ALA A 162 14.67 -3.78 -7.72
CA ALA A 162 14.64 -4.18 -9.13
C ALA A 162 13.27 -4.69 -9.64
N ALA A 163 12.17 -4.13 -9.13
CA ALA A 163 10.84 -4.67 -9.34
C ALA A 163 9.92 -3.67 -10.05
N GLY A 164 9.66 -3.90 -11.35
CA GLY A 164 8.46 -3.44 -12.08
C GLY A 164 8.25 -1.94 -12.26
N THR A 165 9.04 -1.07 -11.61
CA THR A 165 8.94 0.38 -11.74
C THR A 165 9.59 0.86 -13.04
N ASP A 166 9.19 2.04 -13.50
CA ASP A 166 9.88 2.82 -14.54
C ASP A 166 11.31 3.15 -14.10
N THR A 167 12.23 2.22 -14.35
CA THR A 167 13.65 2.31 -13.99
C THR A 167 14.29 3.58 -14.54
N ALA A 168 13.87 4.03 -15.73
CA ALA A 168 14.33 5.27 -16.32
C ALA A 168 13.94 6.48 -15.46
N ARG A 169 12.71 6.52 -14.93
CA ARG A 169 12.28 7.56 -13.99
C ARG A 169 13.12 7.57 -12.72
N ILE A 170 13.47 6.41 -12.15
CA ILE A 170 14.26 6.34 -10.91
C ILE A 170 15.65 6.92 -11.15
N PHE A 171 16.32 6.50 -12.23
CA PHE A 171 17.64 7.00 -12.59
C PHE A 171 17.64 8.49 -12.93
N ARG A 172 16.59 8.99 -13.59
CA ARG A 172 16.43 10.44 -13.84
C ARG A 172 16.35 11.23 -12.53
N LEU A 173 15.50 10.80 -11.58
CA LEU A 173 15.38 11.46 -10.28
C LEU A 173 16.70 11.39 -9.48
N LEU A 174 17.40 10.26 -9.56
CA LEU A 174 18.69 10.09 -8.91
C LEU A 174 19.75 11.03 -9.51
N GLY A 175 19.77 11.19 -10.84
CA GLY A 175 20.61 12.15 -11.54
C GLY A 175 20.36 13.59 -11.08
N GLU A 176 19.09 14.00 -10.98
CA GLU A 176 18.71 15.32 -10.47
C GLU A 176 19.14 15.54 -9.01
N CYS A 177 19.12 14.48 -8.18
CA CYS A 177 19.60 14.55 -6.80
C CYS A 177 21.12 14.70 -6.74
N TYR A 178 21.86 13.99 -7.58
CA TYR A 178 23.33 14.09 -7.66
C TYR A 178 23.81 15.41 -8.22
N GLU A 179 23.14 15.92 -9.25
CA GLU A 179 23.40 17.24 -9.82
C GLU A 179 23.20 18.32 -8.76
N TYR A 180 22.13 18.21 -7.97
CA TYR A 180 21.87 19.13 -6.86
C TYR A 180 22.98 19.15 -5.80
N LYS A 181 23.68 18.02 -5.58
CA LYS A 181 24.86 17.94 -4.70
C LYS A 181 26.16 18.40 -5.35
N GLY A 182 26.16 18.65 -6.67
CA GLY A 182 27.37 18.92 -7.44
C GLY A 182 28.18 17.68 -7.83
N PHE A 183 27.64 16.47 -7.66
CA PHE A 183 28.31 15.22 -8.05
C PHE A 183 28.12 14.94 -9.55
N LYS A 184 28.81 15.71 -10.39
CA LYS A 184 28.63 15.69 -11.86
C LYS A 184 28.80 14.31 -12.48
N GLU A 185 29.83 13.55 -12.08
CA GLU A 185 30.09 12.21 -12.62
C GLU A 185 28.95 11.23 -12.29
N LYS A 186 28.48 11.23 -11.04
CA LYS A 186 27.35 10.37 -10.61
C LYS A 186 26.05 10.77 -11.30
N ALA A 187 25.82 12.06 -11.48
CA ALA A 187 24.66 12.56 -12.22
C ALA A 187 24.69 12.10 -13.68
N GLN A 188 25.83 12.23 -14.35
CA GLN A 188 26.01 11.78 -15.74
C GLN A 188 25.81 10.27 -15.87
N TRP A 189 26.38 9.48 -14.96
CA TRP A 189 26.14 8.04 -14.90
C TRP A 189 24.64 7.73 -14.78
N ALA A 190 23.95 8.36 -13.83
CA ALA A 190 22.52 8.12 -13.61
C ALA A 190 21.68 8.50 -14.84
N PHE A 191 21.95 9.63 -15.48
CA PHE A 191 21.24 10.01 -16.71
C PHE A 191 21.51 9.05 -17.88
N ASN A 192 22.73 8.53 -18.01
CA ASN A 192 23.06 7.53 -19.02
C ASN A 192 22.31 6.22 -18.78
N GLU A 193 22.22 5.76 -17.53
CA GLU A 193 21.42 4.58 -17.18
C GLU A 193 19.92 4.81 -17.42
N ALA A 194 19.42 6.03 -17.16
CA ALA A 194 18.05 6.39 -17.49
C ALA A 194 17.75 6.27 -19.00
N LEU A 195 18.68 6.72 -19.85
CA LEU A 195 18.56 6.61 -21.31
C LEU A 195 18.57 5.16 -21.79
N LYS A 196 19.46 4.32 -21.23
CA LYS A 196 19.50 2.89 -21.56
C LYS A 196 18.20 2.18 -21.18
N ALA A 197 17.60 2.55 -20.05
CA ALA A 197 16.36 1.96 -19.58
C ALA A 197 15.12 2.39 -20.39
N GLN A 198 15.23 3.39 -21.29
CA GLN A 198 14.15 3.82 -22.18
C GLN A 198 14.15 3.11 -23.54
N GLN A 199 15.25 2.44 -23.89
CA GLN A 199 15.44 1.73 -25.16
C GLN A 199 14.96 0.28 -25.05
#